data_AF-A0A0W0U425-F1
#
_entry.id   AF-A0A0W0U425-F1
#
_cell.length_a   1.000
_cell.length_b   1.000
_cell.length_c   1.000
_cell.angle_alpha   90.00
_cell.angle_beta   90.00
_cell.angle_gamma   90.00
#
_symmetry.space_group_name_H-M   'P 1'
#
loop_
_entity.id
_entity.type
_entity.pdbx_description
1 polymer ?
#
loop_
_entity_poly.entity_id
_entity_poly.type
_entity_poly.pdbx_seq_one_letter_code
_entity_poly.pdbx_strand_id
1 'polypeptide(L)'
;MENNEKIALLNEECDKYLSHLERSINRLSADLAPEARERYSKPDSQAIDIQKIIARNTSKFSLYDITDNTDTTIHSSKRHPKLHAALNKYQAVSEMKQCLSKGNASPEDKLKDFDKKLNESRETLSKNLDSSAMKFMKNILHVLTAGLYSKSTRDTFQFWKTQGEVFTENVSDTMKIK
;
A
#
# COMPACT_ATOMS: atom_id res chain seq x y z
N MET A 1 13.41 9.21 -20.22
CA MET A 1 12.05 9.24 -19.68
C MET A 1 11.80 10.61 -19.10
N GLU A 2 10.91 11.38 -19.73
CA GLU A 2 10.53 12.72 -19.29
C GLU A 2 9.74 12.69 -17.98
N ASN A 3 9.72 13.78 -17.21
CA ASN A 3 9.02 13.79 -15.91
C ASN A 3 7.51 13.57 -16.04
N ASN A 4 6.88 14.05 -17.12
CA ASN A 4 5.46 13.77 -17.38
C ASN A 4 5.21 12.29 -17.69
N GLU A 5 6.13 11.64 -18.39
CA GLU A 5 6.08 10.20 -18.67
C GLU A 5 6.24 9.38 -17.37
N LYS A 6 7.18 9.78 -16.49
CA LYS A 6 7.30 9.18 -15.15
C LYS A 6 6.01 9.31 -14.35
N ILE A 7 5.39 10.49 -14.35
CA ILE A 7 4.13 10.73 -13.63
C ILE A 7 3.02 9.83 -14.17
N ALA A 8 2.90 9.68 -15.49
CA ALA A 8 1.90 8.80 -16.09
C ALA A 8 2.10 7.33 -15.66
N LEU A 9 3.33 6.83 -15.72
CA LEU A 9 3.65 5.46 -15.31
C LEU A 9 3.45 5.23 -13.81
N LEU A 10 3.84 6.19 -12.96
CA LEU A 10 3.60 6.08 -11.51
C LEU A 10 2.10 6.08 -11.18
N ASN A 11 1.30 6.90 -11.88
CA ASN A 11 -0.15 6.87 -11.73
C ASN A 11 -0.74 5.51 -12.12
N GLU A 12 -0.29 4.95 -13.25
CA GLU A 12 -0.75 3.64 -13.71
C GLU A 12 -0.40 2.52 -12.70
N GLU A 13 0.81 2.54 -12.14
CA GLU A 13 1.22 1.57 -11.12
C GLU A 13 0.46 1.75 -9.80
N CYS A 14 0.19 2.99 -9.38
CA CYS A 14 -0.73 3.27 -8.28
C CYS A 14 -2.12 2.68 -8.53
N ASP A 15 -2.69 2.87 -9.72
CA ASP A 15 -4.03 2.39 -10.06
C ASP A 15 -4.14 0.87 -10.09
N LYS A 16 -3.14 0.20 -10.66
CA LYS A 16 -3.05 -1.27 -10.65
C LYS A 16 -3.02 -1.80 -9.22
N TYR A 17 -2.22 -1.20 -8.35
CA TYR A 17 -2.08 -1.67 -6.98
C TYR A 17 -3.26 -1.30 -6.09
N LEU A 18 -3.87 -0.12 -6.28
CA LEU A 18 -5.13 0.23 -5.64
C LEU A 18 -6.22 -0.79 -6.01
N SER A 19 -6.38 -1.11 -7.30
CA SER A 19 -7.34 -2.12 -7.76
C SER A 19 -7.09 -3.53 -7.17
N HIS A 20 -5.83 -3.88 -6.91
CA HIS A 20 -5.48 -5.11 -6.16
C HIS A 20 -5.91 -5.02 -4.69
N LEU A 21 -5.61 -3.89 -4.04
CA LEU A 21 -5.98 -3.66 -2.65
C LEU A 21 -7.50 -3.61 -2.46
N GLU A 22 -8.27 -3.01 -3.36
CA GLU A 22 -9.74 -3.01 -3.31
C GLU A 22 -10.31 -4.42 -3.33
N ARG A 23 -9.80 -5.29 -4.22
CA ARG A 23 -10.20 -6.70 -4.27
C ARG A 23 -9.82 -7.43 -2.97
N SER A 24 -8.63 -7.16 -2.44
CA SER A 24 -8.18 -7.75 -1.18
C SER A 24 -9.04 -7.30 0.00
N ILE A 25 -9.36 -6.01 0.10
CA ILE A 25 -10.22 -5.42 1.14
C ILE A 25 -11.63 -6.01 1.06
N ASN A 26 -12.23 -6.09 -0.14
CA ASN A 26 -13.55 -6.69 -0.31
C ASN A 26 -13.57 -8.17 0.09
N ARG A 27 -12.52 -8.92 -0.21
CA ARG A 27 -12.40 -10.32 0.23
C ARG A 27 -12.23 -10.42 1.75
N LEU A 28 -11.30 -9.66 2.33
CA LEU A 28 -10.99 -9.72 3.77
C LEU A 28 -12.12 -9.18 4.65
N SER A 29 -12.93 -8.26 4.12
CA SER A 29 -14.11 -7.75 4.82
C SER A 29 -15.28 -8.74 4.85
N ALA A 30 -15.24 -9.82 4.06
CA ALA A 30 -16.21 -10.90 4.17
C ALA A 30 -16.12 -11.63 5.53
N ASP A 31 -14.96 -11.56 6.21
CA ASP A 31 -14.74 -12.14 7.54
C ASP A 31 -15.25 -11.23 8.68
N LEU A 32 -15.78 -10.04 8.36
CA LEU A 32 -16.45 -9.19 9.34
C LEU A 32 -17.79 -9.81 9.74
N ALA A 33 -18.24 -9.49 10.97
CA ALA A 33 -19.59 -9.86 11.38
C ALA A 33 -20.62 -9.19 10.46
N PRO A 34 -21.76 -9.85 10.14
CA PRO A 34 -22.75 -9.33 9.20
C PRO A 34 -23.16 -7.87 9.47
N GLU A 35 -23.34 -7.52 10.74
CA GLU A 35 -23.77 -6.18 11.17
C GLU A 35 -22.70 -5.12 10.89
N ALA A 36 -21.43 -5.47 11.09
CA ALA A 36 -20.31 -4.59 10.76
C ALA A 36 -20.17 -4.47 9.23
N ARG A 37 -20.34 -5.57 8.50
CA ARG A 37 -20.25 -5.58 7.04
C ARG A 37 -21.33 -4.73 6.39
N GLU A 38 -22.57 -4.83 6.84
CA GLU A 38 -23.70 -4.03 6.35
C GLU A 38 -23.45 -2.53 6.54
N ARG A 39 -22.94 -2.13 7.71
CA ARG A 39 -22.60 -0.73 8.02
C ARG A 39 -21.62 -0.10 7.04
N TYR A 40 -20.65 -0.88 6.58
CA TYR A 40 -19.64 -0.43 5.63
C TYR A 40 -19.98 -0.79 4.19
N SER A 41 -21.16 -1.35 3.90
CA SER A 41 -21.56 -1.64 2.52
C SER A 41 -22.00 -0.38 1.79
N LYS A 42 -21.88 -0.38 0.46
CA LYS A 42 -22.44 0.68 -0.38
C LYS A 42 -23.97 0.53 -0.44
N PRO A 43 -24.74 1.63 -0.55
CA PRO A 43 -26.22 1.59 -0.56
C PRO A 43 -26.81 0.62 -1.59
N ASP A 44 -26.17 0.48 -2.75
CA ASP A 44 -26.66 -0.31 -3.89
C ASP A 44 -25.74 -1.50 -4.24
N SER A 45 -24.88 -1.94 -3.32
CA SER A 45 -23.93 -3.03 -3.60
C SER A 45 -23.50 -3.76 -2.33
N GLN A 46 -23.28 -5.08 -2.44
CA GLN A 46 -22.63 -5.88 -1.40
C GLN A 46 -21.13 -5.60 -1.26
N ALA A 47 -20.57 -4.71 -2.08
CA ALA A 47 -19.20 -4.23 -1.97
C ALA A 47 -19.05 -3.25 -0.80
N ILE A 48 -17.90 -3.33 -0.13
CA ILE A 48 -17.56 -2.39 0.94
C ILE A 48 -17.25 -1.02 0.37
N ASP A 49 -17.78 0.00 1.03
CA ASP A 49 -17.36 1.39 0.93
C ASP A 49 -16.01 1.54 1.65
N ILE A 50 -14.94 1.43 0.86
CA ILE A 50 -13.55 1.51 1.33
C ILE A 50 -13.26 2.86 2.01
N GLN A 51 -13.91 3.94 1.59
CA GLN A 51 -13.68 5.26 2.19
C GLN A 51 -14.29 5.33 3.59
N LYS A 52 -15.51 4.79 3.78
CA LYS A 52 -16.14 4.71 5.11
C LYS A 52 -15.32 3.88 6.10
N ILE A 53 -14.82 2.72 5.65
CA ILE A 53 -14.04 1.84 6.54
C ILE A 53 -12.66 2.44 6.87
N ILE A 54 -12.02 3.14 5.92
CA ILE A 54 -10.76 3.88 6.17
C ILE A 54 -10.99 4.99 7.18
N ALA A 55 -12.04 5.80 7.01
CA ALA A 55 -12.34 6.89 7.94
C ALA A 55 -12.45 6.39 9.39
N ARG A 56 -13.13 5.26 9.61
CA ARG A 56 -13.20 4.63 10.94
C ARG A 56 -11.84 4.11 11.41
N ASN A 57 -11.10 3.46 10.52
CA ASN A 57 -9.77 2.90 10.80
C ASN A 57 -8.78 3.98 11.28
N THR A 58 -8.81 5.16 10.67
CA THR A 58 -7.97 6.31 11.06
C THR A 58 -8.36 6.88 12.42
N SER A 59 -9.63 6.81 12.81
CA SER A 59 -10.13 7.32 14.10
C SER A 59 -9.81 6.44 15.31
N LYS A 60 -9.00 5.38 15.17
CA LYS A 60 -8.62 4.41 16.23
C LYS A 60 -9.79 3.63 16.86
N PHE A 61 -10.98 3.70 16.28
CA PHE A 61 -12.14 2.94 16.75
C PHE A 61 -12.13 1.53 16.15
N SER A 62 -12.71 0.59 16.89
CA SER A 62 -12.95 -0.74 16.35
C SER A 62 -13.96 -0.68 15.21
N LEU A 63 -13.77 -1.49 14.17
CA LEU A 63 -14.79 -1.73 13.14
C LEU A 63 -16.09 -2.30 13.71
N TYR A 64 -16.04 -2.82 14.94
CA TYR A 64 -17.19 -3.38 15.66
C TYR A 64 -17.87 -2.42 16.62
N ASP A 65 -17.24 -1.30 16.99
CA ASP A 65 -17.81 -0.40 17.99
C ASP A 65 -19.06 0.30 17.42
N ILE A 66 -20.19 0.09 18.08
CA ILE A 66 -21.52 0.63 17.72
C ILE A 66 -21.82 1.92 18.50
N THR A 67 -21.12 2.14 19.62
CA THR A 67 -21.12 3.34 20.44
C THR A 67 -19.66 3.71 20.71
N ASP A 68 -19.32 4.97 20.96
CA ASP A 68 -17.93 5.40 21.27
C ASP A 68 -17.44 4.87 22.64
N ASN A 69 -18.06 3.80 23.15
CA ASN A 69 -17.74 3.12 24.38
C ASN A 69 -16.83 1.92 24.06
N THR A 70 -15.62 1.95 24.58
CA THR A 70 -14.46 1.14 24.16
C THR A 70 -14.49 -0.35 24.56
N ASP A 71 -15.66 -0.93 24.81
CA ASP A 71 -15.77 -2.25 25.44
C ASP A 71 -15.93 -3.40 24.43
N THR A 72 -15.13 -3.39 23.37
CA THR A 72 -14.85 -4.60 22.58
C THR A 72 -13.57 -5.23 23.10
N THR A 73 -13.68 -6.38 23.79
CA THR A 73 -12.58 -7.13 24.44
C THR A 73 -11.38 -7.41 23.53
N ILE A 74 -11.57 -7.39 22.19
CA ILE A 74 -10.49 -7.44 21.20
C ILE A 74 -10.78 -6.44 20.07
N HIS A 75 -9.92 -5.42 19.94
CA HIS A 75 -10.00 -4.44 18.86
C HIS A 75 -9.94 -5.12 17.47
N SER A 76 -10.73 -4.63 16.51
CA SER A 76 -10.80 -5.19 15.15
C SER A 76 -9.44 -5.32 14.45
N SER A 77 -8.44 -4.48 14.77
CA SER A 77 -7.08 -4.58 14.23
C SER A 77 -6.33 -5.83 14.69
N LYS A 78 -6.62 -6.33 15.89
CA LYS A 78 -6.08 -7.59 16.40
C LYS A 78 -6.80 -8.79 15.81
N ARG A 79 -8.12 -8.67 15.57
CA ARG A 79 -8.94 -9.73 14.99
C ARG A 79 -8.70 -9.88 13.48
N HIS A 80 -8.50 -8.77 12.78
CA HIS A 80 -8.37 -8.68 11.32
C HIS A 80 -7.09 -7.96 10.89
N PRO A 81 -5.89 -8.45 11.29
CA PRO A 81 -4.63 -7.77 11.02
C PRO A 81 -4.36 -7.62 9.52
N LYS A 82 -4.82 -8.57 8.69
CA LYS A 82 -4.68 -8.51 7.23
C LYS A 82 -5.55 -7.43 6.60
N LEU A 83 -6.79 -7.25 7.08
CA LEU A 83 -7.69 -6.20 6.62
C LEU A 83 -7.11 -4.82 6.95
N HIS A 84 -6.70 -4.63 8.21
CA HIS A 84 -6.06 -3.39 8.67
C HIS A 84 -4.80 -3.06 7.87
N ALA A 85 -3.95 -4.05 7.60
CA ALA A 85 -2.77 -3.87 6.74
C ALA A 85 -3.15 -3.45 5.31
N ALA A 86 -4.19 -4.05 4.72
CA ALA A 86 -4.66 -3.69 3.38
C ALA A 86 -5.25 -2.27 3.34
N LEU A 87 -6.01 -1.87 4.35
CA LEU A 87 -6.56 -0.51 4.49
C LEU A 87 -5.47 0.54 4.61
N ASN A 88 -4.47 0.31 5.47
CA ASN A 88 -3.34 1.24 5.65
C ASN A 88 -2.52 1.38 4.36
N LYS A 89 -2.29 0.28 3.63
CA LYS A 89 -1.64 0.31 2.32
C LYS A 89 -2.46 1.08 1.29
N TYR A 90 -3.77 0.85 1.25
CA TYR A 90 -4.66 1.56 0.33
C TYR A 90 -4.61 3.07 0.56
N GLN A 91 -4.67 3.49 1.82
CA GLN A 91 -4.53 4.89 2.19
C GLN A 91 -3.19 5.48 1.75
N ALA A 92 -2.08 4.81 2.07
CA ALA A 92 -0.75 5.26 1.67
C ALA A 92 -0.60 5.43 0.14
N VAL A 93 -1.06 4.45 -0.64
CA VAL A 93 -0.97 4.49 -2.12
C VAL A 93 -1.91 5.56 -2.70
N SER A 94 -3.07 5.78 -2.09
CA SER A 94 -3.98 6.84 -2.48
C SER A 94 -3.35 8.23 -2.26
N GLU A 95 -2.70 8.43 -1.11
CA GLU A 95 -1.97 9.66 -0.80
C GLU A 95 -0.78 9.87 -1.76
N MET A 96 -0.06 8.81 -2.12
CA MET A 96 0.98 8.86 -3.16
C MET A 96 0.41 9.28 -4.52
N LYS A 97 -0.71 8.69 -4.96
CA LYS A 97 -1.39 9.05 -6.21
C LYS A 97 -1.86 10.52 -6.20
N GLN A 98 -2.34 11.01 -5.06
CA GLN A 98 -2.73 12.41 -4.91
C GLN A 98 -1.56 13.36 -5.12
N CYS A 99 -0.34 13.02 -4.67
CA CYS A 99 0.85 13.83 -4.94
C CYS A 99 1.09 14.04 -6.45
N LEU A 100 0.83 13.02 -7.27
CA LEU A 100 0.97 13.09 -8.74
C LEU A 100 -0.13 13.91 -9.42
N SER A 101 -1.29 14.03 -8.76
CA SER A 101 -2.48 14.70 -9.29
C SER A 101 -2.62 16.16 -8.82
N LYS A 102 -1.68 16.67 -7.99
CA LYS A 102 -1.70 18.06 -7.50
C LYS A 102 -1.55 19.04 -8.67
N GLY A 103 -2.67 19.61 -9.14
CA GLY A 103 -2.76 20.39 -10.38
C GLY A 103 -1.56 21.28 -10.69
N ASN A 104 -1.49 22.44 -10.02
CA ASN A 104 -0.55 23.53 -10.35
C ASN A 104 0.92 23.27 -9.99
N ALA A 105 1.26 22.10 -9.43
CA ALA A 105 2.65 21.76 -9.12
C ALA A 105 3.41 21.37 -10.39
N SER A 106 4.69 21.77 -10.45
CA SER A 106 5.59 21.33 -11.52
C SER A 106 5.74 19.80 -11.52
N PRO A 107 6.05 19.17 -12.67
CA PRO A 107 6.33 17.74 -12.71
C PRO A 107 7.42 17.30 -11.71
N GLU A 108 8.45 18.13 -11.51
CA GLU A 108 9.53 17.91 -10.56
C GLU A 108 9.01 17.90 -9.11
N ASP A 109 8.18 18.87 -8.74
CA ASP A 109 7.60 18.96 -7.40
C ASP A 109 6.66 17.78 -7.11
N LYS A 110 5.86 17.36 -8.11
CA LYS A 110 4.99 16.17 -8.02
C LYS A 110 5.79 14.91 -7.73
N LEU A 111 6.91 14.71 -8.44
CA LEU A 111 7.79 13.55 -8.25
C LEU A 111 8.50 13.59 -6.90
N LYS A 112 8.92 14.79 -6.44
CA LYS A 112 9.54 14.98 -5.13
C LYS A 112 8.55 14.69 -4.00
N ASP A 113 7.32 15.18 -4.11
CA ASP A 113 6.25 14.92 -3.13
C ASP A 113 5.86 13.43 -3.12
N PHE A 114 5.83 12.79 -4.29
CA PHE A 114 5.60 11.35 -4.39
C PHE A 114 6.71 10.55 -3.70
N ASP A 115 7.98 10.86 -3.97
CA ASP A 115 9.13 10.18 -3.36
C ASP A 115 9.16 10.38 -1.83
N LYS A 116 8.88 11.61 -1.37
CA LYS A 116 8.71 11.88 0.06
C LYS A 116 7.62 11.00 0.66
N LYS A 117 6.46 10.93 0.02
CA LYS A 117 5.32 10.14 0.53
C LYS A 117 5.58 8.63 0.50
N LEU A 118 6.28 8.14 -0.52
CA LEU A 118 6.74 6.76 -0.61
C LEU A 118 7.66 6.40 0.57
N ASN A 119 8.61 7.28 0.89
CA ASN A 119 9.53 7.09 2.01
C ASN A 119 8.82 7.13 3.38
N GLU A 120 7.86 8.05 3.57
CA GLU A 120 7.03 8.10 4.78
C GLU A 120 6.17 6.83 4.95
N SER A 121 5.69 6.28 3.84
CA SER A 121 4.80 5.10 3.84
C SER A 121 5.56 3.78 3.84
N ARG A 122 6.89 3.83 3.94
CA ARG A 122 7.80 2.71 3.72
C ARG A 122 7.47 1.49 4.59
N GLU A 123 7.32 1.71 5.89
CA GLU A 123 7.00 0.63 6.84
C GLU A 123 5.61 0.03 6.60
N THR A 124 4.63 0.85 6.22
CA THR A 124 3.27 0.39 5.94
C THR A 124 3.23 -0.51 4.71
N LEU A 125 3.96 -0.15 3.66
CA LEU A 125 4.01 -0.92 2.42
C LEU A 125 4.80 -2.22 2.59
N SER A 126 5.81 -2.27 3.47
CA SER A 126 6.66 -3.45 3.68
C SER A 126 6.05 -4.51 4.59
N LYS A 127 5.00 -4.17 5.35
CA LYS A 127 4.26 -5.15 6.15
C LYS A 127 3.51 -6.12 5.25
N ASN A 128 3.70 -7.43 5.44
CA ASN A 128 2.98 -8.48 4.70
C ASN A 128 3.09 -8.29 3.17
N LEU A 129 4.30 -8.27 2.62
CA LEU A 129 4.54 -8.18 1.18
C LEU A 129 3.97 -9.41 0.47
N ASP A 130 2.95 -9.20 -0.36
CA ASP A 130 2.50 -10.18 -1.33
C ASP A 130 3.17 -9.93 -2.69
N SER A 131 2.96 -10.83 -3.65
CA SER A 131 3.55 -10.72 -5.00
C SER A 131 3.15 -9.42 -5.71
N SER A 132 1.92 -8.95 -5.51
CA SER A 132 1.44 -7.68 -6.06
C SER A 132 2.16 -6.47 -5.44
N ALA A 133 2.38 -6.47 -4.12
CA ALA A 133 3.11 -5.43 -3.43
C ALA A 133 4.58 -5.38 -3.88
N MET A 134 5.23 -6.54 -4.02
CA MET A 134 6.61 -6.60 -4.54
C MET A 134 6.69 -6.07 -5.98
N LYS A 135 5.74 -6.47 -6.84
CA LYS A 135 5.68 -5.97 -8.22
C LYS A 135 5.47 -4.47 -8.28
N PHE A 136 4.54 -3.94 -7.48
CA PHE A 136 4.29 -2.50 -7.36
C PHE A 136 5.55 -1.74 -6.94
N MET A 137 6.23 -2.18 -5.87
CA MET A 137 7.45 -1.55 -5.39
C MET A 137 8.57 -1.59 -6.44
N LYS A 138 8.77 -2.74 -7.10
CA LYS A 138 9.75 -2.89 -8.18
C LYS A 138 9.48 -1.93 -9.33
N ASN A 139 8.22 -1.80 -9.74
CA ASN A 139 7.82 -0.94 -10.85
C ASN A 139 7.98 0.55 -10.51
N ILE A 140 7.58 0.99 -9.31
CA ILE A 140 7.81 2.37 -8.86
C ILE A 140 9.30 2.70 -8.86
N LEU A 141 10.14 1.83 -8.27
CA LEU A 141 11.57 2.07 -8.21
C LEU A 141 12.18 2.12 -9.60
N HIS A 142 11.75 1.24 -10.51
CA HIS A 142 12.18 1.28 -11.91
C HIS A 142 11.84 2.63 -12.57
N VAL A 143 10.62 3.15 -12.36
CA VAL A 143 10.21 4.43 -12.94
C VAL A 143 11.00 5.60 -12.35
N LEU A 144 11.16 5.66 -11.02
CA LEU A 144 11.88 6.75 -10.36
C LEU A 144 13.36 6.81 -10.78
N THR A 145 14.01 5.65 -10.85
CA THR A 145 15.43 5.50 -11.22
C THR A 145 15.66 5.53 -12.72
N ALA A 146 14.61 5.65 -13.54
CA ALA A 146 14.68 5.47 -14.99
C ALA A 146 15.39 4.17 -15.41
N GLY A 147 15.23 3.10 -14.61
CA GLY A 147 15.89 1.82 -14.80
C GLY A 147 17.39 1.79 -14.48
N LEU A 148 17.99 2.91 -14.06
CA LEU A 148 19.38 2.98 -13.63
C LEU A 148 19.50 2.55 -12.17
N TYR A 149 19.63 1.24 -11.95
CA TYR A 149 19.99 0.66 -10.66
C TYR A 149 21.38 1.15 -10.23
N SER A 150 21.45 2.18 -9.38
CA SER A 150 22.70 2.67 -8.80
C SER A 150 23.00 1.96 -7.47
N LYS A 151 24.26 1.97 -7.01
CA LYS A 151 24.66 1.51 -5.67
C LYS A 151 23.84 2.18 -4.54
N SER A 152 23.40 3.42 -4.71
CA SER A 152 22.57 4.13 -3.72
C SER A 152 21.12 3.66 -3.66
N THR A 153 20.59 3.09 -4.75
CA THR A 153 19.25 2.47 -4.75
C THR A 153 19.27 1.06 -4.17
N ARG A 154 20.45 0.44 -4.05
CA ARG A 154 20.65 -0.93 -3.56
C ARG A 154 20.19 -1.11 -2.11
N ASP A 155 20.46 -0.13 -1.24
CA ASP A 155 20.05 -0.17 0.18
C ASP A 155 18.54 0.03 0.33
N THR A 156 17.93 0.85 -0.54
CA THR A 156 16.47 0.95 -0.65
C THR A 156 15.88 -0.40 -1.10
N PHE A 157 16.49 -1.07 -2.10
CA PHE A 157 16.06 -2.40 -2.57
C PHE A 157 16.22 -3.51 -1.52
N GLN A 158 17.31 -3.53 -0.76
CA GLN A 158 17.56 -4.55 0.28
C GLN A 158 16.46 -4.57 1.35
N PHE A 159 15.90 -3.41 1.66
CA PHE A 159 14.81 -3.29 2.61
C PHE A 159 13.48 -3.88 2.11
N TRP A 160 13.23 -3.86 0.81
CA TRP A 160 11.96 -4.32 0.22
C TRP A 160 11.97 -5.79 -0.16
N LYS A 161 13.12 -6.45 -0.01
CA LYS A 161 13.23 -7.89 -0.25
C LYS A 161 12.55 -8.66 0.86
N THR A 162 11.82 -9.70 0.48
CA THR A 162 11.36 -10.69 1.45
C THR A 162 12.56 -11.45 2.02
N GLN A 163 12.45 -11.98 3.24
CA GLN A 163 13.49 -12.83 3.85
C GLN A 163 13.95 -13.97 2.90
N GLY A 164 13.02 -14.48 2.06
CA GLY A 164 13.33 -15.49 1.04
C GLY A 164 14.17 -14.98 -0.13
N GLU A 165 13.92 -13.77 -0.61
CA GLU A 165 14.73 -13.15 -1.69
C GLU A 165 16.14 -12.80 -1.21
N VAL A 166 16.27 -12.27 0.02
CA VAL A 166 17.56 -12.02 0.68
C VAL A 166 18.33 -13.34 0.82
N PHE A 167 17.67 -14.42 1.20
CA PHE A 167 18.29 -15.75 1.29
C PHE A 167 18.80 -16.25 -0.07
N THR A 168 17.99 -16.17 -1.12
CA THR A 168 18.39 -16.65 -2.46
C THR A 168 19.53 -15.85 -3.08
N GLU A 169 19.58 -14.54 -2.86
CA GLU A 169 20.71 -13.72 -3.31
C GLU A 169 21.99 -14.02 -2.53
N ASN A 170 21.91 -14.16 -1.21
CA ASN A 170 23.07 -14.52 -0.40
C ASN A 170 23.64 -15.90 -0.79
N VAL A 171 22.79 -16.85 -1.14
CA VAL A 171 23.19 -18.15 -1.69
C VAL A 171 23.80 -17.99 -3.10
N SER A 172 23.22 -17.15 -3.96
CA SER A 172 23.79 -16.90 -5.29
C SER A 172 25.12 -16.15 -5.24
N ASP A 173 25.34 -15.27 -4.27
CA ASP A 173 26.58 -14.50 -4.12
C ASP A 173 27.68 -15.36 -3.45
N THR A 174 27.32 -16.29 -2.57
CA THR A 174 28.27 -17.31 -2.07
C THR A 174 28.63 -18.36 -3.13
N MET A 175 27.72 -18.67 -4.06
CA MET A 175 28.01 -19.55 -5.20
C MET A 175 28.82 -18.89 -6.34
N LYS A 176 28.93 -17.55 -6.36
CA LYS A 176 29.79 -16.80 -7.30
C LYS A 176 31.24 -16.65 -6.83
N ILE A 177 31.59 -17.19 -5.66
CA ILE A 177 32.99 -17.35 -5.24
C ILE A 177 33.48 -18.70 -5.79
N LYS A 178 33.88 -18.69 -7.07
CA LYS A 178 34.84 -19.64 -7.64
C LYS A 178 35.50 -19.05 -8.87
#